data_AF-E6LIC8-F1
#
_entry.id   AF-E6LIC8-F1
#
_cell.length_a   1.000
_cell.length_b   1.000
_cell.length_c   1.000
_cell.angle_alpha   90.00
_cell.angle_beta   90.00
_cell.angle_gamma   90.00
#
_symmetry.space_group_name_H-M   'P 1'
#
loop_
_entity.id
_entity.type
_entity.pdbx_description
1 polymer ?
#
loop_
_entity_poly.entity_id
_entity_poly.type
_entity_poly.pdbx_seq_one_letter_code
_entity_poly.pdbx_strand_id
1 'polypeptide(L)'
;MIKILTERSIRMTEESPVFVSLALNQRLKQLQESYSQNPHLMKQEQLQRFVFELRDYTEAVEILADDSSGKFTDIPVDKDTVALLLAQQHSLRLVVQQGQSLETGEGRRLEASLKGLIELNHLLLQDAKQFEAAVANEVAIKEEPRQPKASFFKRLFGKSE
;
A
#
# COMPACT_ATOMS: atom_id res chain seq x y z
N MET A 1 -22.95 -17.37 -20.97
CA MET A 1 -23.50 -16.26 -20.16
C MET A 1 -23.06 -16.48 -18.72
N ILE A 2 -22.41 -15.46 -18.15
CA ILE A 2 -21.41 -15.52 -17.09
C ILE A 2 -22.00 -15.98 -15.75
N LYS A 3 -21.32 -16.91 -15.07
CA LYS A 3 -21.63 -17.33 -13.70
C LYS A 3 -20.34 -17.62 -12.94
N ILE A 4 -19.52 -16.59 -12.73
CA ILE A 4 -18.34 -16.65 -11.87
C ILE A 4 -18.20 -15.27 -11.20
N LEU A 5 -17.87 -15.28 -9.91
CA LEU A 5 -17.48 -14.15 -9.04
C LEU A 5 -18.62 -13.51 -8.22
N THR A 6 -19.14 -14.21 -7.23
CA THR A 6 -19.86 -13.55 -6.12
C THR A 6 -19.74 -14.28 -4.78
N GLU A 7 -18.62 -14.98 -4.53
CA GLU A 7 -18.42 -15.71 -3.27
C GLU A 7 -16.98 -15.65 -2.75
N ARG A 8 -16.38 -14.46 -2.77
CA ARG A 8 -15.40 -14.11 -1.72
C ARG A 8 -16.02 -13.03 -0.85
N SER A 9 -17.07 -13.44 -0.13
CA SER A 9 -17.55 -12.73 1.05
C SER A 9 -16.37 -12.50 1.98
N ILE A 10 -15.96 -11.25 2.07
CA ILE A 10 -15.22 -10.72 3.21
C ILE A 10 -16.12 -11.00 4.42
N ARG A 11 -15.87 -12.09 5.15
CA ARG A 11 -16.46 -12.29 6.47
C ARG A 11 -15.78 -11.26 7.37
N MET A 12 -16.38 -10.08 7.48
CA MET A 12 -16.07 -9.15 8.57
C MET A 12 -16.62 -9.80 9.84
N THR A 13 -15.77 -10.55 10.54
CA THR A 13 -15.94 -10.87 11.96
C THR A 13 -16.03 -9.56 12.74
N GLU A 14 -16.68 -9.58 13.91
CA GLU A 14 -16.96 -8.48 14.83
C GLU A 14 -15.70 -7.78 15.39
N GLU A 15 -14.82 -7.31 14.52
CA GLU A 15 -13.53 -6.72 14.87
C GLU A 15 -13.67 -5.20 14.84
N SER A 16 -13.17 -4.54 15.89
CA SER A 16 -13.15 -3.08 15.96
C SER A 16 -12.50 -2.51 14.69
N PRO A 17 -13.10 -1.50 14.02
CA PRO A 17 -12.49 -0.85 12.86
C PRO A 17 -11.08 -0.33 13.13
N VAL A 18 -10.75 -0.04 14.39
CA VAL A 18 -9.37 0.29 14.80
C VAL A 18 -8.42 -0.87 14.52
N PHE A 19 -8.77 -2.10 14.91
CA PHE A 19 -7.95 -3.28 14.65
C PHE A 19 -7.88 -3.61 13.16
N VAL A 20 -8.98 -3.47 12.42
CA VAL A 20 -8.99 -3.64 10.96
C VAL A 20 -8.07 -2.62 10.30
N SER A 21 -8.15 -1.35 10.70
CA SER A 21 -7.28 -0.26 10.21
C SER A 21 -5.81 -0.55 10.48
N LEU A 22 -5.48 -1.06 11.66
CA LEU A 22 -4.10 -1.41 11.97
C LEU A 22 -3.58 -2.63 11.21
N ALA A 23 -4.41 -3.67 11.05
CA ALA A 23 -4.04 -4.85 10.28
C ALA A 23 -3.74 -4.48 8.81
N LEU A 24 -4.60 -3.65 8.21
CA LEU A 24 -4.41 -3.11 6.86
C LEU A 24 -3.15 -2.23 6.79
N ASN A 25 -2.89 -1.40 7.81
CA ASN A 25 -1.69 -0.58 7.88
C ASN A 25 -0.39 -1.41 7.89
N GLN A 26 -0.37 -2.51 8.63
CA GLN A 26 0.78 -3.43 8.62
C GLN A 26 1.03 -4.02 7.22
N ARG A 27 -0.03 -4.32 6.46
CA ARG A 27 0.11 -4.81 5.08
C ARG A 27 0.66 -3.72 4.15
N LEU A 28 0.18 -2.49 4.28
CA LEU A 28 0.71 -1.34 3.53
C LEU A 28 2.19 -1.10 3.85
N LYS A 29 2.59 -1.25 5.12
CA LYS A 29 3.99 -1.15 5.55
C LYS A 29 4.87 -2.26 4.94
N GLN A 30 4.38 -3.50 4.92
CA GLN A 30 5.08 -4.61 4.25
C GLN A 30 5.27 -4.36 2.74
N LEU A 31 4.25 -3.81 2.06
CA LEU A 31 4.38 -3.43 0.65
C LEU A 31 5.39 -2.28 0.45
N GLN A 32 5.31 -1.25 1.29
CA GLN A 32 6.23 -0.13 1.29
C GLN A 32 7.68 -0.61 1.45
N GLU A 33 7.95 -1.50 2.41
CA GLU A 33 9.26 -2.12 2.62
C GLU A 33 9.72 -2.87 1.36
N SER A 34 8.84 -3.68 0.76
CA SER A 34 9.15 -4.38 -0.49
C SER A 34 9.45 -3.42 -1.65
N TYR A 35 8.76 -2.30 -1.77
CA TYR A 35 9.01 -1.30 -2.81
C TYR A 35 10.33 -0.56 -2.58
N SER A 36 10.65 -0.25 -1.32
CA SER A 36 11.90 0.42 -0.95
C SER A 36 13.14 -0.41 -1.26
N GLN A 37 13.02 -1.73 -1.24
CA GLN A 37 14.09 -2.66 -1.59
C GLN A 37 14.28 -2.81 -3.11
N ASN A 38 13.38 -2.25 -3.94
CA ASN A 38 13.50 -2.33 -5.40
C ASN A 38 14.30 -1.13 -5.95
N PRO A 39 15.58 -1.32 -6.35
CA PRO A 39 16.44 -0.21 -6.78
C PRO A 39 15.99 0.45 -8.09
N HIS A 40 15.07 -0.16 -8.84
CA HIS A 40 14.51 0.44 -10.04
C HIS A 40 13.46 1.49 -9.71
N LEU A 41 12.57 1.19 -8.76
CA LEU A 41 11.58 2.15 -8.27
C LEU A 41 12.29 3.33 -7.60
N MET A 42 13.31 3.05 -6.78
CA MET A 42 14.06 4.06 -6.06
C MET A 42 14.96 4.95 -6.93
N LYS A 43 15.08 4.68 -8.23
CA LYS A 43 15.80 5.54 -9.19
C LYS A 43 14.88 6.51 -9.94
N GLN A 44 13.57 6.28 -9.89
CA GLN A 44 12.58 7.12 -10.55
C GLN A 44 11.97 8.03 -9.48
N GLU A 45 12.23 9.33 -9.56
CA GLU A 45 11.82 10.32 -8.54
C GLU A 45 10.34 10.21 -8.17
N GLN A 46 9.46 10.09 -9.16
CA GLN A 46 8.01 9.98 -8.93
C GLN A 46 7.62 8.69 -8.18
N LEU A 47 8.25 7.55 -8.50
CA LEU A 47 7.96 6.27 -7.84
C LEU A 47 8.58 6.24 -6.43
N GLN A 48 9.79 6.76 -6.29
CA GLN A 48 10.45 6.92 -5.00
C GLN A 48 9.62 7.81 -4.06
N ARG A 49 9.09 8.92 -4.58
CA ARG A 49 8.22 9.82 -3.82
C ARG A 49 6.99 9.08 -3.28
N PHE A 50 6.30 8.32 -4.12
CA PHE A 50 5.16 7.51 -3.67
C PHE A 50 5.53 6.54 -2.54
N VAL A 51 6.69 5.86 -2.65
CA VAL A 51 7.17 4.94 -1.62
C VAL A 51 7.46 5.65 -0.28
N PHE A 52 7.92 6.90 -0.32
CA PHE A 52 8.12 7.70 0.89
C PHE A 52 6.81 8.25 1.46
N GLU A 53 5.91 8.73 0.62
CA GLU A 53 4.58 9.18 1.06
C GLU A 53 3.78 8.03 1.69
N LEU A 54 3.89 6.82 1.13
CA LEU A 54 3.29 5.62 1.71
C LEU A 54 3.90 5.28 3.07
N ARG A 55 5.22 5.46 3.24
CA ARG A 55 5.90 5.27 4.54
C ARG A 55 5.38 6.26 5.57
N ASP A 56 5.42 7.55 5.26
CA ASP A 56 4.98 8.62 6.16
C ASP A 56 3.52 8.42 6.58
N TYR A 57 2.68 7.99 5.64
CA TYR A 57 1.30 7.62 5.93
C TYR A 57 1.19 6.45 6.92
N THR A 58 1.92 5.35 6.68
CA THR A 58 1.84 4.17 7.56
C THR A 58 2.36 4.46 8.96
N GLU A 59 3.41 5.28 9.09
CA GLU A 59 3.93 5.76 10.38
C GLU A 59 2.89 6.65 11.09
N ALA A 60 2.23 7.55 10.37
CA ALA A 60 1.19 8.40 10.95
C ALA A 60 -0.03 7.61 11.46
N VAL A 61 -0.41 6.53 10.78
CA VAL A 61 -1.46 5.61 11.24
C VAL A 61 -1.03 4.87 12.52
N GLU A 62 0.23 4.43 12.62
CA GLU A 62 0.76 3.76 13.83
C GLU A 62 0.73 4.68 15.05
N ILE A 63 1.15 5.95 14.89
CA ILE A 63 1.17 6.94 15.98
C ILE A 63 -0.22 7.14 16.61
N LEU A 64 -1.28 7.13 15.79
CA LEU A 64 -2.65 7.29 16.31
C LEU A 64 -3.21 6.02 16.97
N ALA A 65 -2.53 4.89 16.83
CA ALA A 65 -3.03 3.59 17.21
C ALA A 65 -2.22 2.91 18.33
N ASP A 66 -1.18 3.59 18.82
CA ASP A 66 -0.24 3.15 19.88
C ASP A 66 -0.94 2.81 21.22
N ASP A 67 -2.23 3.11 21.35
CA ASP A 67 -3.05 2.81 22.54
C ASP A 67 -3.87 1.50 22.43
N SER A 68 -3.77 0.77 21.31
CA SER A 68 -4.60 -0.42 21.04
C SER A 68 -3.79 -1.72 21.06
N SER A 69 -3.78 -2.38 22.22
CA SER A 69 -3.22 -3.74 22.37
C SER A 69 -4.19 -4.78 21.78
N GLY A 70 -3.92 -5.21 20.54
CA GLY A 70 -4.71 -6.24 19.87
C GLY A 70 -3.85 -7.18 19.03
N LYS A 71 -4.26 -8.45 18.95
CA LYS A 71 -3.66 -9.42 18.03
C LYS A 71 -4.29 -9.26 16.66
N PHE A 72 -3.44 -9.05 15.66
CA PHE A 72 -3.82 -8.92 14.26
C PHE A 72 -4.35 -10.24 13.71
N THR A 73 -5.57 -10.21 13.17
CA THR A 73 -6.16 -11.32 12.44
C THR A 73 -5.58 -11.39 11.03
N ASP A 74 -5.46 -12.61 10.52
CA ASP A 74 -4.88 -12.91 9.21
C ASP A 74 -5.90 -12.54 8.11
N ILE A 75 -6.01 -11.24 7.80
CA ILE A 75 -6.84 -10.76 6.71
C ILE A 75 -6.22 -11.28 5.38
N PRO A 76 -7.02 -11.89 4.48
CA PRO A 76 -6.55 -12.35 3.19
C PRO A 76 -5.80 -11.24 2.45
N VAL A 77 -4.55 -11.53 2.10
CA VAL A 77 -3.60 -10.59 1.50
C VAL A 77 -4.01 -10.31 0.06
N ASP A 78 -4.52 -9.11 -0.19
CA ASP A 78 -4.43 -8.55 -1.54
C ASP A 78 -3.03 -7.94 -1.71
N LYS A 79 -2.39 -8.16 -2.87
CA LYS A 79 -1.09 -7.55 -3.19
C LYS A 79 -1.24 -6.17 -3.83
N ASP A 80 -2.49 -5.78 -4.06
CA ASP A 80 -2.89 -4.55 -4.71
C ASP A 80 -2.90 -3.41 -3.68
N THR A 81 -2.05 -2.41 -3.92
CA THR A 81 -1.92 -1.23 -3.07
C THR A 81 -3.18 -0.39 -3.11
N VAL A 82 -3.82 -0.27 -4.28
CA VAL A 82 -5.11 0.45 -4.42
C VAL A 82 -6.20 -0.22 -3.58
N ALA A 83 -6.31 -1.55 -3.64
CA ALA A 83 -7.29 -2.30 -2.87
C ALA A 83 -7.09 -2.10 -1.35
N LEU A 84 -5.84 -2.19 -0.88
CA LEU A 84 -5.50 -1.97 0.53
C LEU A 84 -5.77 -0.52 0.97
N LEU A 85 -5.41 0.48 0.16
CA LEU A 85 -5.69 1.87 0.47
C LEU A 85 -7.19 2.17 0.52
N LEU A 86 -8.00 1.59 -0.38
CA LEU A 86 -9.47 1.72 -0.35
C LEU A 86 -10.07 1.08 0.91
N ALA A 87 -9.62 -0.12 1.27
CA ALA A 87 -10.05 -0.79 2.50
C ALA A 87 -9.66 0.04 3.73
N GLN A 88 -8.45 0.60 3.74
CA GLN A 88 -7.95 1.43 4.82
C GLN A 88 -8.76 2.73 4.96
N GLN A 89 -9.10 3.38 3.84
CA GLN A 89 -9.97 4.55 3.84
C GLN A 89 -11.34 4.26 4.43
N HIS A 90 -11.92 3.12 4.03
CA HIS A 90 -13.20 2.67 4.55
C HIS A 90 -13.14 2.42 6.05
N SER A 91 -12.10 1.71 6.52
CA SER A 91 -11.89 1.40 7.92
C SER A 91 -11.73 2.67 8.77
N LEU A 92 -10.89 3.62 8.34
CA LEU A 92 -10.71 4.90 9.03
C LEU A 92 -12.01 5.71 9.13
N ARG A 93 -12.85 5.69 8.09
CA ARG A 93 -14.19 6.33 8.15
C ARG A 93 -15.09 5.68 9.18
N LEU A 94 -15.06 4.35 9.31
CA LEU A 94 -15.79 3.63 10.35
C LEU A 94 -15.26 3.99 11.75
N VAL A 95 -13.95 4.12 11.94
CA VAL A 95 -13.36 4.59 13.21
C VAL A 95 -13.90 5.97 13.58
N VAL A 96 -13.89 6.91 12.64
CA VAL A 96 -14.45 8.27 12.86
C VAL A 96 -15.93 8.22 13.21
N GLN A 97 -16.72 7.37 12.54
CA GLN A 97 -18.16 7.22 12.82
C GLN A 97 -18.46 6.56 14.17
N GLN A 98 -17.59 5.66 14.63
CA GLN A 98 -17.74 4.95 15.90
C GLN A 98 -17.19 5.71 17.11
N GLY A 99 -16.30 6.68 16.89
CA GLY A 99 -15.76 7.56 17.93
C GLY A 99 -16.88 8.36 18.60
N GLN A 100 -17.46 7.81 19.67
CA GLN A 100 -18.48 8.49 20.47
C GLN A 100 -17.85 9.54 21.39
N SER A 101 -18.47 10.72 21.38
CA SER A 101 -18.23 11.92 22.19
C SER A 101 -17.20 12.93 21.67
N LEU A 102 -17.70 13.77 20.75
CA LEU A 102 -17.14 15.06 20.29
C LEU A 102 -17.04 16.14 21.40
N GLU A 103 -17.47 15.80 22.61
CA GLU A 103 -17.62 16.76 23.71
C GLU A 103 -16.28 17.11 24.37
N THR A 104 -15.29 16.21 24.33
CA THR A 104 -13.96 16.46 24.91
C THR A 104 -13.00 17.11 23.91
N GLY A 105 -12.06 17.92 24.42
CA GLY A 105 -11.01 18.52 23.60
C GLY A 105 -10.08 17.50 22.95
N GLU A 106 -9.87 16.35 23.60
CA GLU A 106 -9.06 15.24 23.09
C GLU A 106 -9.78 14.49 21.96
N GLY A 107 -11.08 14.21 22.11
CA GLY A 107 -11.88 13.59 21.07
C GLY A 107 -11.90 14.40 19.77
N ARG A 108 -12.03 15.72 19.85
CA ARG A 108 -11.96 16.62 18.68
C ARG A 108 -10.59 16.60 18.00
N ARG A 109 -9.50 16.50 18.76
CA ARG A 109 -8.14 16.41 18.20
C ARG A 109 -7.93 15.08 17.49
N LEU A 110 -8.37 13.98 18.10
CA LEU A 110 -8.30 12.66 17.50
C LEU A 110 -9.10 12.58 16.19
N GLU A 111 -10.33 13.14 16.18
CA GLU A 111 -11.15 13.20 14.98
C GLU A 111 -10.48 14.01 13.86
N ALA A 112 -9.89 15.17 14.18
CA ALA A 112 -9.15 15.97 13.21
C ALA A 112 -7.95 15.21 12.62
N SER A 113 -7.21 14.49 13.46
CA SER A 113 -6.10 13.63 13.02
C SER A 113 -6.57 12.51 12.10
N LEU A 114 -7.66 11.81 12.45
CA LEU A 114 -8.24 10.75 11.62
C LEU A 114 -8.75 11.27 10.27
N LYS A 115 -9.37 12.46 10.24
CA LYS A 115 -9.74 13.13 8.99
C LYS A 115 -8.51 13.47 8.14
N GLY A 116 -7.44 13.93 8.78
CA GLY A 116 -6.15 14.14 8.12
C GLY A 116 -5.60 12.86 7.48
N LEU A 117 -5.66 11.73 8.18
CA LEU A 117 -5.25 10.44 7.61
C LEU A 117 -6.13 9.99 6.44
N ILE A 118 -7.44 10.25 6.50
CA ILE A 118 -8.35 9.95 5.37
C ILE A 118 -7.97 10.78 4.14
N GLU A 119 -7.58 12.04 4.32
CA GLU A 119 -7.11 12.92 3.24
C GLU A 119 -5.78 12.44 2.66
N LEU A 120 -4.79 12.12 3.51
CA LEU A 120 -3.52 11.56 3.05
C LEU A 120 -3.71 10.26 2.28
N ASN A 121 -4.60 9.38 2.75
CA ASN A 121 -4.97 8.17 2.03
C ASN A 121 -5.62 8.47 0.66
N HIS A 122 -6.46 9.51 0.59
CA HIS A 122 -7.06 9.93 -0.67
C HIS A 122 -6.01 10.38 -1.69
N LEU A 123 -5.00 11.16 -1.26
CA LEU A 123 -3.88 11.57 -2.10
C LEU A 123 -3.09 10.35 -2.60
N LEU A 124 -2.74 9.42 -1.70
CA LEU A 124 -2.07 8.17 -2.08
C LEU A 124 -2.87 7.36 -3.10
N LEU A 125 -4.20 7.31 -2.98
CA LEU A 125 -5.06 6.61 -3.95
C LEU A 125 -5.02 7.23 -5.36
N GLN A 126 -4.81 8.54 -5.47
CA GLN A 126 -4.69 9.20 -6.77
C GLN A 126 -3.41 8.76 -7.49
N ASP A 127 -2.32 8.58 -6.75
CA ASP A 127 -1.01 8.20 -7.28
C ASP A 127 -0.84 6.68 -7.43
N ALA A 128 -1.52 5.88 -6.60
CA ALA A 128 -1.34 4.43 -6.53
C ALA A 128 -1.61 3.72 -7.86
N LYS A 129 -2.61 4.14 -8.64
CA LYS A 129 -2.89 3.52 -9.95
C LYS A 129 -1.76 3.73 -10.95
N GLN A 130 -1.17 4.93 -10.97
CA GLN A 130 -0.06 5.23 -11.86
C GLN A 130 1.21 4.49 -11.41
N PHE A 131 1.42 4.44 -10.09
CA PHE A 131 2.51 3.69 -9.48
C PHE A 131 2.43 2.19 -9.83
N GLU A 132 1.28 1.55 -9.66
CA GLU A 132 1.08 0.13 -9.96
C GLU A 132 1.28 -0.19 -11.44
N ALA A 133 0.78 0.66 -12.34
CA ALA A 133 1.03 0.51 -13.77
C ALA A 133 2.53 0.60 -14.10
N ALA A 134 3.26 1.53 -13.47
CA ALA A 134 4.70 1.67 -13.64
C ALA A 134 5.47 0.46 -13.09
N VAL A 135 5.07 -0.05 -11.91
CA VAL A 135 5.66 -1.26 -11.32
C VAL A 135 5.43 -2.48 -12.21
N ALA A 136 4.21 -2.67 -12.72
CA ALA A 136 3.88 -3.77 -13.62
C ALA A 136 4.69 -3.70 -14.94
N ASN A 137 4.84 -2.52 -15.52
CA ASN A 137 5.66 -2.31 -16.71
C ASN A 137 7.15 -2.60 -16.45
N GLU A 138 7.70 -2.17 -15.30
CA GLU A 138 9.09 -2.48 -14.91
C GLU A 138 9.32 -3.97 -14.65
N VAL A 139 8.32 -4.70 -14.14
CA VAL A 139 8.37 -6.16 -14.01
C VAL A 139 8.31 -6.82 -15.39
N ALA A 140 7.42 -6.37 -16.28
CA ALA A 140 7.31 -6.90 -17.64
C ALA A 140 8.59 -6.70 -18.48
N ILE A 141 9.27 -5.55 -18.36
CA ILE A 141 10.55 -5.28 -19.04
C ILE A 141 11.66 -6.22 -18.54
N LYS A 142 11.56 -6.76 -17.32
CA LYS A 142 12.54 -7.71 -16.76
C LYS A 142 12.29 -9.16 -17.20
N GLU A 143 11.07 -9.50 -17.61
CA GLU A 143 10.73 -10.84 -18.13
C GLU A 143 11.09 -11.01 -19.61
N GLU A 144 11.37 -9.93 -20.34
CA GLU A 144 12.01 -10.08 -21.65
C GLU A 144 13.41 -10.70 -21.46
N PRO A 145 13.71 -11.85 -22.11
CA PRO A 145 15.05 -12.41 -22.07
C PRO A 145 15.97 -11.37 -22.71
N ARG A 146 16.81 -10.73 -21.88
CA ARG A 146 17.87 -9.84 -22.36
C ARG A 146 18.64 -10.60 -23.43
N GLN A 147 18.41 -10.24 -24.69
CA GLN A 147 19.21 -10.77 -25.79
C GLN A 147 20.67 -10.53 -25.39
N PRO A 148 21.51 -11.59 -25.37
CA PRO A 148 22.88 -11.46 -24.91
C PRO A 148 23.56 -10.43 -25.81
N LYS A 149 23.80 -9.22 -25.27
CA LYS A 149 24.55 -8.19 -25.98
C LYS A 149 25.89 -8.80 -26.34
N ALA A 150 26.19 -8.88 -27.64
CA ALA A 150 27.47 -9.39 -28.11
C ALA A 150 28.61 -8.70 -27.33
N SER A 151 29.38 -9.52 -26.61
CA SER A 151 30.52 -9.07 -25.79
C SER A 151 31.42 -8.14 -26.60
N PHE A 152 31.97 -7.12 -25.95
CA PHE A 152 32.88 -6.14 -26.56
C PHE A 152 34.01 -6.82 -27.37
N PHE A 153 34.51 -7.95 -26.88
CA PHE A 153 35.51 -8.77 -27.58
C PHE A 153 34.98 -9.46 -28.83
N LYS A 154 33.71 -9.90 -28.83
CA LYS A 154 33.05 -10.47 -30.02
C LYS A 154 32.86 -9.41 -31.11
N ARG A 155 32.64 -8.14 -30.72
CA ARG A 155 32.56 -7.00 -31.65
C ARG A 155 33.90 -6.61 -32.23
N LEU A 156 34.97 -6.69 -31.43
CA LEU A 156 36.32 -6.30 -31.86
C LEU A 156 37.05 -7.36 -32.68
N PHE A 157 36.87 -8.64 -32.34
CA PHE A 157 37.72 -9.69 -32.90
C PHE A 157 36.99 -10.70 -33.78
N GLY A 158 35.65 -10.60 -33.90
CA GLY A 158 34.83 -11.34 -34.87
C GLY A 158 34.93 -12.88 -34.82
N LYS A 159 35.71 -13.45 -33.89
CA LYS A 159 35.96 -14.89 -33.82
C LYS A 159 35.29 -15.45 -32.58
N SER A 160 34.34 -16.33 -32.83
CA SER A 160 33.88 -17.36 -31.91
C SER A 160 34.78 -18.57 -32.09
N GLU A 161 35.30 -19.13 -30.99
CA GLU A 161 35.49 -20.58 -30.92
C GLU A 161 34.13 -21.28 -30.89
#